data_AF-A0A663DR52-F1
#
_entry.id   AF-A0A663DR52-F1
#
_cell.length_a   1.000
_cell.length_b   1.000
_cell.length_c   1.000
_cell.angle_alpha   90.00
_cell.angle_beta   90.00
_cell.angle_gamma   90.00
#
_symmetry.space_group_name_H-M   'P 1'
#
loop_
_entity.id
_entity.type
_entity.pdbx_description
1 polymer ?
#
loop_
_entity_poly.entity_id
_entity_poly.type
_entity_poly.pdbx_seq_one_letter_code
_entity_poly.pdbx_strand_id
1 'polypeptide(L)'
;AIRGTFQKLCTPGRAAGRGGAGPAALRYKAPERVWATGTSPVGISRPTAFPSPFPAAQPMLVRSRLPNLLPRLCSFRPSLAMSSVTGTVTIQQPLNYRAGGRVQPVDGGQAEEVYEPATGRVICKLLCSGEKEVDLAVQSAKAAFKIWSQMSGMERSRVLLEAARIIREQREEIATMETINNGKSIFEARVDIDISWQCLEYYAGLAGSLAGEHIQLPGGSFGYTRREPLGVCVGIGAWNYPFQIACWKSAPALACGNAMVFKPSPFTPVSVVRLAEIFTEAGVPKGLFNVVQGGAATGQFLCHHPDVAKISFTGSVPTGIKIMEMAAKGIKPVTLELGGKSPLIIFSDCALENAVNGALMANFLTQGEVCCNGTRVFVERKILDAFTKEVVKRTQKIKIGDPLLEDTRMGALINRPHLDRVQGFIKQAKEQGAEVLCGGDLCVPDDPKLKNGYYMRPCVLGNCTDDMTCVKEEIFGPVMSILPFDTEEEVVERANNTKFGLAGGVFTRDIQKAHRVVAALKAGMCFINNYNISPVELPFGGYKASGFGRENGRAAIEYYSQLKTVCVEMGDVESVF
;
A
#
# COMPACT_ATOMS: atom_id res chain seq x y z
N ALA A 1 40.61 -30.62 -22.57
CA ALA A 1 41.69 -29.79 -23.13
C ALA A 1 42.19 -28.81 -22.07
N ILE A 2 43.41 -29.07 -21.56
CA ILE A 2 44.48 -28.16 -21.06
C ILE A 2 44.01 -26.89 -20.30
N ARG A 3 44.08 -26.77 -18.96
CA ARG A 3 45.22 -26.72 -17.99
C ARG A 3 46.21 -25.54 -18.13
N GLY A 4 46.42 -24.84 -17.01
CA GLY A 4 47.51 -23.90 -16.72
C GLY A 4 47.16 -23.10 -15.45
N THR A 5 47.29 -23.62 -14.21
CA THR A 5 48.49 -23.87 -13.38
C THR A 5 49.40 -22.66 -13.21
N PHE A 6 49.47 -22.08 -12.00
CA PHE A 6 50.74 -21.82 -11.29
C PHE A 6 50.53 -21.74 -9.76
N GLN A 7 51.42 -22.44 -9.05
CA GLN A 7 51.53 -22.70 -7.61
C GLN A 7 52.32 -21.59 -6.88
N LYS A 8 51.91 -21.17 -5.68
CA LYS A 8 52.49 -21.43 -4.32
C LYS A 8 53.97 -21.06 -4.07
N LEU A 9 54.21 -20.39 -2.93
CA LEU A 9 55.20 -20.69 -1.87
C LEU A 9 54.87 -19.82 -0.62
N CYS A 10 54.33 -20.41 0.46
CA CYS A 10 54.96 -20.79 1.76
C CYS A 10 55.35 -19.60 2.67
N THR A 11 54.63 -19.20 3.74
CA THR A 11 54.44 -19.74 5.14
C THR A 11 55.70 -19.63 6.06
N PRO A 12 55.59 -19.75 7.41
CA PRO A 12 55.15 -18.74 8.39
C PRO A 12 56.14 -18.57 9.59
N GLY A 13 55.96 -17.57 10.46
CA GLY A 13 56.75 -17.43 11.69
C GLY A 13 55.92 -16.97 12.89
N ARG A 14 55.72 -17.87 13.87
CA ARG A 14 55.23 -17.60 15.24
C ARG A 14 56.41 -17.17 16.12
N ALA A 15 56.20 -16.23 17.06
CA ALA A 15 56.29 -16.49 18.51
C ALA A 15 56.19 -15.20 19.38
N ALA A 16 55.19 -15.23 20.26
CA ALA A 16 55.09 -14.73 21.64
C ALA A 16 56.01 -13.62 22.20
N GLY A 17 55.39 -12.68 22.95
CA GLY A 17 55.96 -12.23 24.23
C GLY A 17 55.71 -10.79 24.68
N ARG A 18 54.62 -10.60 25.44
CA ARG A 18 54.44 -9.72 26.63
C ARG A 18 54.88 -8.23 26.59
N GLY A 19 53.97 -7.38 27.09
CA GLY A 19 54.34 -6.15 27.81
C GLY A 19 53.33 -5.02 27.62
N GLY A 20 52.64 -4.64 28.69
CA GLY A 20 51.56 -3.65 28.68
C GLY A 20 52.03 -2.18 28.68
N ALA A 21 51.11 -1.28 28.36
CA ALA A 21 50.78 -0.06 29.13
C ALA A 21 49.87 0.88 28.30
N GLY A 22 48.69 1.19 28.85
CA GLY A 22 48.13 2.55 29.01
C GLY A 22 47.76 3.40 27.78
N PRO A 23 46.55 3.97 27.71
CA PRO A 23 46.04 4.73 26.57
C PRO A 23 46.42 6.23 26.63
N ALA A 24 46.80 6.81 25.49
CA ALA A 24 46.93 8.26 25.35
C ALA A 24 45.62 8.86 24.81
N ALA A 25 44.93 9.60 25.70
CA ALA A 25 43.76 10.40 25.39
C ALA A 25 44.17 11.68 24.64
N LEU A 26 43.59 11.91 23.46
CA LEU A 26 43.65 13.21 22.77
C LEU A 26 42.42 14.04 23.16
N ARG A 27 42.68 15.07 23.97
CA ARG A 27 41.75 16.13 24.37
C ARG A 27 41.42 17.03 23.18
N TYR A 28 40.15 17.13 22.81
CA TYR A 28 39.64 18.24 22.00
C TYR A 28 39.30 19.41 22.93
N LYS A 29 39.90 20.58 22.67
CA LYS A 29 39.62 21.86 23.32
C LYS A 29 38.37 22.50 22.73
N ALA A 30 37.44 22.92 23.59
CA ALA A 30 36.39 23.88 23.27
C ALA A 30 36.92 25.33 23.37
N PRO A 31 36.35 26.30 22.64
CA PRO A 31 36.46 27.70 23.00
C PRO A 31 35.20 28.19 23.75
N GLU A 32 35.46 29.02 24.76
CA GLU A 32 34.49 29.66 25.64
C GLU A 32 33.75 30.85 25.01
N ARG A 33 32.67 31.18 25.69
CA ARG A 33 31.60 32.16 25.47
C ARG A 33 32.05 33.63 25.39
N VAL A 34 31.26 34.44 24.70
CA VAL A 34 30.96 35.82 25.13
C VAL A 34 29.44 36.01 25.16
N TRP A 35 28.91 36.33 26.35
CA TRP A 35 27.57 36.86 26.58
C TRP A 35 27.69 38.37 26.73
N ALA A 36 26.85 39.14 26.04
CA ALA A 36 26.62 40.55 26.36
C ALA A 36 25.12 40.84 26.29
N THR A 37 24.61 41.26 27.44
CA THR A 37 23.25 41.72 27.74
C THR A 37 23.06 43.18 27.29
N GLY A 38 21.89 43.52 26.76
CA GLY A 38 21.49 44.92 26.55
C GLY A 38 20.05 45.06 26.07
N THR A 39 19.18 45.53 26.95
CA THR A 39 17.75 45.84 26.75
C THR A 39 17.52 47.27 26.24
N SER A 40 16.70 47.43 25.17
CA SER A 40 15.70 48.48 24.74
C SER A 40 15.82 49.97 25.17
N PRO A 41 15.13 50.99 24.54
CA PRO A 41 13.94 50.95 23.64
C PRO A 41 13.84 51.97 22.45
N VAL A 42 12.86 51.71 21.55
CA VAL A 42 11.95 52.60 20.76
C VAL A 42 12.49 53.76 19.87
N GLY A 43 12.05 53.78 18.60
CA GLY A 43 12.01 55.00 17.78
C GLY A 43 11.59 54.80 16.31
N ILE A 44 10.42 55.31 15.94
CA ILE A 44 9.81 55.34 14.61
C ILE A 44 10.35 56.55 13.81
N SER A 45 10.72 56.40 12.53
CA SER A 45 10.70 57.52 11.57
C SER A 45 10.67 57.08 10.09
N ARG A 46 9.81 57.76 9.32
CA ARG A 46 9.49 57.59 7.89
C ARG A 46 10.62 58.04 6.94
N PRO A 47 10.64 57.58 5.66
CA PRO A 47 11.55 58.07 4.62
C PRO A 47 10.98 59.27 3.83
N THR A 48 11.91 60.11 3.36
CA THR A 48 11.72 61.36 2.59
C THR A 48 11.61 61.13 1.06
N ALA A 49 10.77 61.93 0.39
CA ALA A 49 10.57 62.06 -1.07
C ALA A 49 11.62 63.00 -1.72
N PHE A 50 11.99 63.01 -3.01
CA PHE A 50 11.32 63.22 -4.34
C PHE A 50 12.46 63.18 -5.43
N PRO A 51 12.30 63.42 -6.75
CA PRO A 51 11.11 63.51 -7.64
C PRO A 51 11.20 62.68 -8.95
N SER A 52 10.08 62.65 -9.68
CA SER A 52 9.88 62.12 -11.05
C SER A 52 10.20 63.14 -12.16
N PRO A 53 10.28 62.68 -13.43
CA PRO A 53 9.54 63.37 -14.51
C PRO A 53 8.77 62.43 -15.47
N PHE A 54 7.70 62.99 -16.03
CA PHE A 54 6.65 62.52 -16.99
C PHE A 54 7.16 61.97 -18.37
N PRO A 55 6.31 61.52 -19.35
CA PRO A 55 4.83 61.56 -19.48
C PRO A 55 4.11 60.28 -19.97
N ALA A 56 2.77 60.38 -19.99
CA ALA A 56 1.77 59.39 -20.37
C ALA A 56 1.74 58.97 -21.86
N ALA A 57 1.38 57.71 -22.11
CA ALA A 57 0.94 57.19 -23.41
C ALA A 57 -0.19 56.16 -23.25
N GLN A 58 -1.09 56.15 -24.24
CA GLN A 58 -2.42 55.55 -24.31
C GLN A 58 -2.46 54.00 -24.18
N PRO A 59 -3.58 53.39 -23.73
CA PRO A 59 -3.73 51.95 -23.78
C PRO A 59 -4.22 51.48 -25.16
N MET A 60 -3.44 50.62 -25.82
CA MET A 60 -3.89 49.85 -26.98
C MET A 60 -4.97 48.85 -26.58
N LEU A 61 -6.11 48.91 -27.28
CA LEU A 61 -7.11 47.84 -27.29
C LEU A 61 -6.53 46.60 -28.00
N VAL A 62 -6.24 45.55 -27.24
CA VAL A 62 -6.12 44.19 -27.79
C VAL A 62 -7.44 43.46 -27.57
N ARG A 63 -8.17 43.21 -28.66
CA ARG A 63 -9.40 42.40 -28.70
C ARG A 63 -9.07 40.93 -28.37
N SER A 64 -9.24 40.51 -27.12
CA SER A 64 -9.32 39.08 -26.79
C SER A 64 -10.74 38.56 -27.02
N ARG A 65 -10.92 37.64 -27.96
CA ARG A 65 -12.17 36.88 -28.13
C ARG A 65 -12.31 35.91 -26.95
N LEU A 66 -13.18 36.24 -26.01
CA LEU A 66 -13.72 35.29 -25.01
C LEU A 66 -14.69 34.33 -25.71
N PRO A 67 -14.54 32.99 -25.58
CA PRO A 67 -15.65 32.09 -25.84
C PRO A 67 -16.59 32.07 -24.61
N ASN A 68 -17.88 32.19 -24.88
CA ASN A 68 -18.98 32.08 -23.93
C ASN A 68 -18.82 30.88 -22.99
N LEU A 69 -18.58 31.14 -21.71
CA LEU A 69 -18.77 30.20 -20.61
C LEU A 69 -20.27 30.13 -20.29
N LEU A 70 -20.99 29.29 -21.02
CA LEU A 70 -22.26 28.76 -20.54
C LEU A 70 -21.95 27.72 -19.45
N PRO A 71 -22.63 27.74 -18.29
CA PRO A 71 -22.50 26.68 -17.31
C PRO A 71 -22.98 25.39 -17.98
N ARG A 72 -22.09 24.39 -18.09
CA ARG A 72 -22.49 23.03 -18.46
C ARG A 72 -23.51 22.59 -17.42
N LEU A 73 -24.76 22.44 -17.84
CA LEU A 73 -25.75 21.67 -17.11
C LEU A 73 -25.11 20.31 -16.84
N CYS A 74 -24.72 20.07 -15.58
CA CYS A 74 -24.44 18.73 -15.08
C CYS A 74 -25.69 17.91 -15.37
N SER A 75 -25.64 17.09 -16.42
CA SER A 75 -26.60 16.03 -16.59
C SER A 75 -26.46 15.14 -15.35
N PHE A 76 -27.41 15.24 -14.42
CA PHE A 76 -27.62 14.25 -13.39
C PHE A 76 -27.82 12.92 -14.11
N ARG A 77 -26.73 12.15 -14.25
CA ARG A 77 -26.89 10.71 -14.44
C ARG A 77 -27.51 10.19 -13.15
N PRO A 78 -28.48 9.27 -13.22
CA PRO A 78 -28.99 8.65 -12.01
C PRO A 78 -27.79 8.07 -11.28
N SER A 79 -27.51 8.56 -10.07
CA SER A 79 -26.60 7.86 -9.17
C SER A 79 -27.11 6.43 -9.06
N LEU A 80 -26.20 5.47 -8.89
CA LEU A 80 -26.66 4.15 -8.49
C LEU A 80 -27.31 4.34 -7.13
N ALA A 81 -28.63 4.46 -7.09
CA ALA A 81 -29.41 4.19 -5.90
C ALA A 81 -29.29 2.69 -5.66
N MET A 82 -28.11 2.24 -5.24
CA MET A 82 -27.95 0.92 -4.65
C MET A 82 -28.84 0.92 -3.43
N SER A 83 -29.82 0.03 -3.43
CA SER A 83 -30.53 -0.33 -2.21
C SER A 83 -29.49 -0.58 -1.12
N SER A 84 -29.55 0.22 -0.05
CA SER A 84 -28.58 0.27 1.05
C SER A 84 -28.71 -0.91 2.02
N VAL A 85 -29.05 -2.09 1.51
CA VAL A 85 -29.39 -3.27 2.31
C VAL A 85 -28.65 -4.48 1.74
N THR A 86 -27.96 -5.23 2.59
CA THR A 86 -27.33 -6.48 2.18
C THR A 86 -28.38 -7.44 1.64
N GLY A 87 -28.03 -8.21 0.61
CA GLY A 87 -28.93 -9.19 0.02
C GLY A 87 -29.98 -8.59 -0.91
N THR A 88 -29.78 -7.39 -1.46
CA THR A 88 -30.69 -6.86 -2.49
C THR A 88 -29.97 -6.46 -3.78
N VAL A 89 -28.64 -6.30 -3.72
CA VAL A 89 -27.87 -5.76 -4.84
C VAL A 89 -27.65 -6.79 -5.94
N THR A 90 -27.83 -6.36 -7.18
CA THR A 90 -27.49 -7.09 -8.40
C THR A 90 -26.88 -6.12 -9.41
N ILE A 91 -25.73 -6.48 -9.98
CA ILE A 91 -25.00 -5.63 -10.92
C ILE A 91 -25.08 -6.25 -12.31
N GLN A 92 -25.65 -5.49 -13.26
CA GLN A 92 -25.84 -5.92 -14.65
C GLN A 92 -24.90 -5.21 -15.62
N GLN A 93 -24.27 -4.11 -15.19
CA GLN A 93 -23.38 -3.32 -16.03
C GLN A 93 -22.06 -4.06 -16.27
N PRO A 94 -21.40 -3.86 -17.43
CA PRO A 94 -20.09 -4.43 -17.66
C PRO A 94 -19.05 -3.98 -16.64
N LEU A 95 -18.12 -4.88 -16.33
CA LEU A 95 -17.11 -4.68 -15.30
C LEU A 95 -15.72 -4.37 -15.87
N ASN A 96 -15.52 -4.43 -17.19
CA ASN A 96 -14.34 -3.84 -17.81
C ASN A 96 -14.57 -2.34 -18.05
N TYR A 97 -13.48 -1.57 -18.03
CA TYR A 97 -13.47 -0.17 -18.37
C TYR A 97 -12.32 0.13 -19.32
N ARG A 98 -12.63 0.58 -20.53
CA ARG A 98 -11.64 0.86 -21.57
C ARG A 98 -12.04 2.09 -22.38
N ALA A 99 -11.06 2.93 -22.73
CA ALA A 99 -11.27 4.13 -23.55
C ALA A 99 -12.36 5.10 -23.03
N GLY A 100 -12.56 5.17 -21.72
CA GLY A 100 -13.52 6.09 -21.07
C GLY A 100 -14.95 5.58 -20.98
N GLY A 101 -15.18 4.26 -21.08
CA GLY A 101 -16.49 3.65 -20.87
C GLY A 101 -16.44 2.21 -20.39
N ARG A 102 -17.56 1.76 -19.80
CA ARG A 102 -17.79 0.35 -19.46
C ARG A 102 -17.99 -0.48 -20.74
N VAL A 103 -17.33 -1.62 -20.84
CA VAL A 103 -17.38 -2.50 -22.02
C VAL A 103 -17.45 -3.96 -21.60
N GLN A 104 -18.02 -4.82 -22.45
CA GLN A 104 -17.81 -6.25 -22.32
C GLN A 104 -16.46 -6.64 -22.95
N PRO A 105 -15.75 -7.65 -22.43
CA PRO A 105 -14.53 -8.15 -23.07
C PRO A 105 -14.82 -8.67 -24.48
N VAL A 106 -13.99 -8.30 -25.46
CA VAL A 106 -14.15 -8.74 -26.87
C VAL A 106 -13.97 -10.24 -27.08
N ASP A 107 -13.23 -10.89 -26.20
CA ASP A 107 -12.93 -12.32 -26.20
C ASP A 107 -13.35 -12.98 -24.87
N GLY A 108 -14.45 -12.47 -24.30
CA GLY A 108 -14.98 -12.90 -23.01
C GLY A 108 -15.03 -14.42 -22.86
N GLY A 109 -14.33 -14.92 -21.84
CA GLY A 109 -14.30 -16.33 -21.49
C GLY A 109 -15.47 -16.78 -20.62
N GLN A 110 -15.26 -17.85 -19.87
CA GLN A 110 -16.24 -18.37 -18.91
C GLN A 110 -16.61 -17.31 -17.87
N ALA A 111 -17.92 -17.16 -17.63
CA ALA A 111 -18.43 -16.29 -16.58
C ALA A 111 -18.15 -16.89 -15.19
N GLU A 112 -17.54 -16.11 -14.30
CA GLU A 112 -17.37 -16.45 -12.89
C GLU A 112 -18.43 -15.74 -12.04
N GLU A 113 -18.91 -16.41 -11.00
CA GLU A 113 -19.86 -15.80 -10.06
C GLU A 113 -19.13 -14.95 -9.03
N VAL A 114 -19.66 -13.75 -8.81
CA VAL A 114 -19.19 -12.83 -7.76
C VAL A 114 -20.24 -12.85 -6.65
N TYR A 115 -19.80 -13.06 -5.42
CA TYR A 115 -20.67 -13.23 -4.27
C TYR A 115 -20.68 -12.00 -3.36
N GLU A 116 -21.80 -11.78 -2.67
CA GLU A 116 -21.88 -10.97 -1.46
C GLU A 116 -21.51 -11.87 -0.27
N PRO A 117 -20.39 -11.61 0.44
CA PRO A 117 -19.93 -12.50 1.50
C PRO A 117 -20.91 -12.63 2.68
N ALA A 118 -21.62 -11.54 2.98
CA ALA A 118 -22.55 -11.46 4.11
C ALA A 118 -23.77 -12.38 3.97
N THR A 119 -24.18 -12.71 2.74
CA THR A 119 -25.40 -13.49 2.47
C THR A 119 -25.15 -14.75 1.65
N GLY A 120 -23.97 -14.88 1.04
CA GLY A 120 -23.63 -15.96 0.11
C GLY A 120 -24.32 -15.86 -1.25
N ARG A 121 -25.01 -14.75 -1.55
CA ARG A 121 -25.72 -14.56 -2.81
C ARG A 121 -24.79 -14.12 -3.93
N VAL A 122 -25.10 -14.53 -5.15
CA VAL A 122 -24.44 -14.02 -6.35
C VAL A 122 -24.93 -12.59 -6.63
N ILE A 123 -24.02 -11.61 -6.68
CA ILE A 123 -24.33 -10.21 -6.99
C ILE A 123 -24.14 -9.88 -8.48
N CYS A 124 -23.24 -10.58 -9.18
CA CYS A 124 -23.07 -10.46 -10.62
C CYS A 124 -22.26 -11.62 -11.21
N LYS A 125 -22.17 -11.62 -12.54
CA LYS A 125 -21.29 -12.51 -13.30
C LYS A 125 -20.14 -11.71 -13.90
N LEU A 126 -18.91 -12.17 -13.65
CA LEU A 126 -17.69 -11.60 -14.16
C LEU A 126 -17.27 -12.30 -15.45
N LEU A 127 -17.20 -11.59 -16.56
CA LEU A 127 -16.58 -12.12 -17.78
C LEU A 127 -15.07 -11.87 -17.74
N CYS A 128 -14.29 -12.95 -17.78
CA CYS A 128 -12.84 -12.84 -17.81
C CYS A 128 -12.35 -12.30 -19.15
N SER A 129 -11.42 -11.35 -19.10
CA SER A 129 -10.77 -10.74 -20.26
C SER A 129 -9.67 -11.67 -20.77
N GLY A 130 -9.72 -12.02 -22.05
CA GLY A 130 -8.67 -12.78 -22.71
C GLY A 130 -7.53 -11.89 -23.19
N GLU A 131 -6.66 -12.46 -23.99
CA GLU A 131 -5.47 -11.79 -24.53
C GLU A 131 -5.83 -10.59 -25.42
N LYS A 132 -6.90 -10.68 -26.22
CA LYS A 132 -7.31 -9.60 -27.13
C LYS A 132 -7.87 -8.41 -26.36
N GLU A 133 -8.67 -8.62 -25.33
CA GLU A 133 -9.16 -7.51 -24.51
C GLU A 133 -8.02 -6.85 -23.73
N VAL A 134 -7.04 -7.63 -23.24
CA VAL A 134 -5.84 -7.08 -22.59
C VAL A 134 -5.03 -6.22 -23.56
N ASP A 135 -4.77 -6.69 -24.78
CA ASP A 135 -4.06 -5.91 -25.81
C ASP A 135 -4.79 -4.59 -26.11
N LEU A 136 -6.11 -4.64 -26.31
CA LEU A 136 -6.91 -3.43 -26.54
C LEU A 136 -6.84 -2.43 -25.37
N ALA A 137 -6.83 -2.91 -24.12
CA ALA A 137 -6.68 -2.05 -22.95
C ALA A 137 -5.28 -1.41 -22.89
N VAL A 138 -4.22 -2.17 -23.20
CA VAL A 138 -2.85 -1.65 -23.24
C VAL A 138 -2.66 -0.65 -24.38
N GLN A 139 -3.22 -0.91 -25.56
CA GLN A 139 -3.19 0.04 -26.68
C GLN A 139 -3.91 1.35 -26.33
N SER A 140 -5.05 1.28 -25.64
CA SER A 140 -5.76 2.47 -25.13
C SER A 140 -4.89 3.25 -24.12
N ALA A 141 -4.25 2.56 -23.19
CA ALA A 141 -3.31 3.14 -22.24
C ALA A 141 -2.13 3.82 -22.93
N LYS A 142 -1.55 3.18 -23.95
CA LYS A 142 -0.43 3.71 -24.74
C LYS A 142 -0.80 4.97 -25.52
N ALA A 143 -2.02 5.04 -26.05
CA ALA A 143 -2.52 6.25 -26.71
C ALA A 143 -2.70 7.41 -25.72
N ALA A 144 -3.31 7.15 -24.56
CA ALA A 144 -3.52 8.16 -23.51
C ALA A 144 -2.21 8.64 -22.88
N PHE A 145 -1.23 7.75 -22.72
CA PHE A 145 0.11 8.06 -22.21
C PHE A 145 0.81 9.16 -23.02
N LYS A 146 0.67 9.17 -24.35
CA LYS A 146 1.27 10.20 -25.22
C LYS A 146 0.76 11.61 -24.91
N ILE A 147 -0.47 11.73 -24.41
CA ILE A 147 -1.07 13.01 -24.02
C ILE A 147 -0.65 13.34 -22.59
N TRP A 148 -0.86 12.40 -21.67
CA TRP A 148 -0.68 12.62 -20.23
C TRP A 148 0.78 12.87 -19.81
N SER A 149 1.73 12.20 -20.46
CA SER A 149 3.16 12.38 -20.18
C SER A 149 3.69 13.76 -20.60
N GLN A 150 2.99 14.46 -21.50
CA GLN A 150 3.36 15.81 -21.95
C GLN A 150 2.74 16.92 -21.09
N MET A 151 1.73 16.60 -20.29
CA MET A 151 1.17 17.55 -19.32
C MET A 151 2.21 17.83 -18.23
N SER A 152 2.30 19.07 -17.80
CA SER A 152 3.12 19.46 -16.64
C SER A 152 2.64 18.76 -15.37
N GLY A 153 3.53 18.66 -14.37
CA GLY A 153 3.16 18.14 -13.05
C GLY A 153 1.97 18.89 -12.42
N MET A 154 1.86 20.19 -12.66
CA MET A 154 0.75 21.03 -12.18
C MET A 154 -0.57 20.72 -12.87
N GLU A 155 -0.58 20.46 -14.17
CA GLU A 155 -1.79 20.08 -14.89
C GLU A 155 -2.29 18.70 -14.43
N ARG A 156 -1.37 17.74 -14.25
CA ARG A 156 -1.70 16.41 -13.69
C ARG A 156 -2.24 16.52 -12.26
N SER A 157 -1.63 17.37 -11.44
CA SER A 157 -2.04 17.65 -10.06
C SER A 157 -3.52 18.08 -9.98
N ARG A 158 -3.94 19.05 -10.80
CA ARG A 158 -5.33 19.55 -10.80
C ARG A 158 -6.37 18.47 -11.07
N VAL A 159 -6.08 17.58 -12.02
CA VAL A 159 -6.96 16.45 -12.36
C VAL A 159 -7.04 15.44 -11.22
N LEU A 160 -5.91 15.12 -10.57
CA LEU A 160 -5.90 14.20 -9.42
C LEU A 160 -6.60 14.79 -8.19
N LEU A 161 -6.48 16.09 -7.94
CA LEU A 161 -7.24 16.79 -6.89
C LEU A 161 -8.74 16.72 -7.15
N GLU A 162 -9.16 16.87 -8.40
CA GLU A 162 -10.58 16.75 -8.77
C GLU A 162 -11.10 15.32 -8.56
N ALA A 163 -10.33 14.31 -8.92
CA ALA A 163 -10.67 12.91 -8.63
C ALA A 163 -10.78 12.67 -7.11
N ALA A 164 -9.85 13.20 -6.31
CA ALA A 164 -9.93 13.11 -4.85
C ALA A 164 -11.17 13.81 -4.28
N ARG A 165 -11.57 14.98 -4.82
CA ARG A 165 -12.80 15.68 -4.45
C ARG A 165 -14.03 14.82 -4.72
N ILE A 166 -14.14 14.22 -5.91
CA ILE A 166 -15.29 13.37 -6.29
C ILE A 166 -15.38 12.13 -5.39
N ILE A 167 -14.26 11.46 -5.09
CA ILE A 167 -14.27 10.30 -4.17
C ILE A 167 -14.78 10.70 -2.78
N ARG A 168 -14.33 11.85 -2.28
CA ARG A 168 -14.75 12.38 -0.96
C ARG A 168 -16.25 12.67 -0.91
N GLU A 169 -16.80 13.23 -1.99
CA GLU A 169 -18.25 13.52 -2.10
C GLU A 169 -19.10 12.26 -2.23
N GLN A 170 -18.57 11.22 -2.89
CA GLN A 170 -19.26 9.95 -3.10
C GLN A 170 -18.86 8.88 -2.08
N ARG A 171 -18.23 9.29 -0.96
CA ARG A 171 -17.65 8.40 0.05
C ARG A 171 -18.61 7.31 0.49
N GLU A 172 -19.87 7.67 0.75
CA GLU A 172 -20.87 6.74 1.28
C GLU A 172 -21.31 5.69 0.25
N GLU A 173 -21.49 6.09 -1.01
CA GLU A 173 -21.87 5.20 -2.10
C GLU A 173 -20.76 4.18 -2.38
N ILE A 174 -19.50 4.65 -2.43
CA ILE A 174 -18.34 3.80 -2.68
C ILE A 174 -18.12 2.86 -1.49
N ALA A 175 -18.22 3.34 -0.26
CA ALA A 175 -18.06 2.51 0.94
C ALA A 175 -19.14 1.42 1.03
N THR A 176 -20.40 1.74 0.71
CA THR A 176 -21.50 0.76 0.66
C THR A 176 -21.22 -0.33 -0.38
N MET A 177 -20.77 0.07 -1.57
CA MET A 177 -20.41 -0.85 -2.65
C MET A 177 -19.24 -1.78 -2.24
N GLU A 178 -18.23 -1.22 -1.58
CA GLU A 178 -17.09 -1.98 -1.07
C GLU A 178 -17.53 -2.98 0.00
N THR A 179 -18.34 -2.57 0.98
CA THR A 179 -18.89 -3.43 2.03
C THR A 179 -19.68 -4.60 1.45
N ILE A 180 -20.55 -4.36 0.47
CA ILE A 180 -21.36 -5.43 -0.14
C ILE A 180 -20.47 -6.45 -0.87
N ASN A 181 -19.46 -6.01 -1.61
CA ASN A 181 -18.64 -6.92 -2.40
C ASN A 181 -17.53 -7.61 -1.57
N ASN A 182 -16.97 -6.94 -0.57
CA ASN A 182 -15.85 -7.45 0.23
C ASN A 182 -16.28 -8.08 1.57
N GLY A 183 -17.38 -7.64 2.17
CA GLY A 183 -17.87 -8.16 3.45
C GLY A 183 -17.36 -7.45 4.70
N LYS A 184 -16.40 -6.51 4.59
CA LYS A 184 -15.97 -5.66 5.71
C LYS A 184 -17.06 -4.71 6.21
N SER A 185 -16.98 -4.32 7.48
CA SER A 185 -17.92 -3.37 8.09
C SER A 185 -17.92 -2.03 7.35
N ILE A 186 -19.08 -1.36 7.30
CA ILE A 186 -19.25 -0.04 6.70
C ILE A 186 -18.36 1.01 7.39
N PHE A 187 -18.12 0.83 8.70
CA PHE A 187 -17.18 1.65 9.45
C PHE A 187 -15.77 1.59 8.84
N GLU A 188 -15.26 0.39 8.56
CA GLU A 188 -13.94 0.20 7.95
C GLU A 188 -13.92 0.62 6.48
N ALA A 189 -14.93 0.25 5.69
CA ALA A 189 -15.00 0.65 4.28
C ALA A 189 -14.94 2.16 4.10
N ARG A 190 -15.62 2.91 4.98
CA ARG A 190 -15.55 4.38 5.01
C ARG A 190 -14.13 4.91 5.28
N VAL A 191 -13.37 4.26 6.15
CA VAL A 191 -11.95 4.59 6.39
C VAL A 191 -11.10 4.27 5.16
N ASP A 192 -11.35 3.14 4.48
CA ASP A 192 -10.65 2.79 3.24
C ASP A 192 -10.85 3.87 2.16
N ILE A 193 -12.09 4.38 2.02
CA ILE A 193 -12.38 5.44 1.05
C ILE A 193 -11.69 6.75 1.46
N ASP A 194 -11.58 7.04 2.76
CA ASP A 194 -10.85 8.21 3.25
C ASP A 194 -9.37 8.15 2.91
N ILE A 195 -8.73 7.01 3.20
CA ILE A 195 -7.33 6.76 2.84
C ILE A 195 -7.13 6.84 1.32
N SER A 196 -8.12 6.40 0.54
CA SER A 196 -8.06 6.38 -0.93
C SER A 196 -8.00 7.79 -1.52
N TRP A 197 -8.91 8.70 -1.14
CA TRP A 197 -8.87 10.07 -1.67
C TRP A 197 -7.67 10.86 -1.13
N GLN A 198 -7.25 10.60 0.12
CA GLN A 198 -6.02 11.20 0.69
C GLN A 198 -4.78 10.77 -0.08
N CYS A 199 -4.72 9.53 -0.55
CA CYS A 199 -3.62 9.05 -1.40
C CYS A 199 -3.53 9.82 -2.71
N LEU A 200 -4.68 10.03 -3.39
CA LEU A 200 -4.72 10.83 -4.61
C LEU A 200 -4.31 12.28 -4.34
N GLU A 201 -4.82 12.89 -3.26
CA GLU A 201 -4.51 14.27 -2.86
C GLU A 201 -3.01 14.44 -2.56
N TYR A 202 -2.41 13.51 -1.83
CA TYR A 202 -0.98 13.50 -1.52
C TYR A 202 -0.11 13.47 -2.78
N TYR A 203 -0.37 12.53 -3.70
CA TYR A 203 0.41 12.44 -4.94
C TYR A 203 0.10 13.57 -5.92
N ALA A 204 -1.10 14.14 -5.89
CA ALA A 204 -1.40 15.37 -6.61
C ALA A 204 -0.53 16.53 -6.11
N GLY A 205 -0.35 16.67 -4.80
CA GLY A 205 0.55 17.64 -4.19
C GLY A 205 2.02 17.45 -4.59
N LEU A 206 2.46 16.21 -4.75
CA LEU A 206 3.83 15.89 -5.18
C LEU A 206 4.08 16.08 -6.67
N ALA A 207 3.07 15.93 -7.53
CA ALA A 207 3.22 15.89 -8.99
C ALA A 207 3.97 17.11 -9.57
N GLY A 208 3.69 18.31 -9.04
CA GLY A 208 4.36 19.56 -9.46
C GLY A 208 5.82 19.70 -9.00
N SER A 209 6.25 18.90 -8.02
CA SER A 209 7.60 18.94 -7.43
C SER A 209 8.56 17.89 -8.00
N LEU A 210 8.10 17.05 -8.93
CA LEU A 210 8.91 16.01 -9.53
C LEU A 210 9.99 16.62 -10.44
N ALA A 211 11.25 16.45 -10.06
CA ALA A 211 12.40 16.98 -10.77
C ALA A 211 13.56 15.97 -10.79
N GLY A 212 14.57 16.26 -11.61
CA GLY A 212 15.90 15.67 -11.49
C GLY A 212 16.87 16.67 -10.86
N GLU A 213 18.16 16.49 -11.16
CA GLU A 213 19.27 17.22 -10.54
C GLU A 213 20.15 17.88 -11.60
N HIS A 214 20.93 18.89 -11.20
CA HIS A 214 22.00 19.49 -11.99
C HIS A 214 23.33 19.28 -11.29
N ILE A 215 24.36 18.85 -12.03
CA ILE A 215 25.65 18.44 -11.51
C ILE A 215 26.76 19.12 -12.33
N GLN A 216 27.60 19.92 -11.68
CA GLN A 216 28.77 20.52 -12.33
C GLN A 216 29.86 19.47 -12.51
N LEU A 217 30.51 19.46 -13.67
CA LEU A 217 31.62 18.55 -13.98
C LEU A 217 32.94 19.33 -14.14
N PRO A 218 34.10 18.65 -14.08
CA PRO A 218 35.38 19.27 -14.39
C PRO A 218 35.39 19.91 -15.79
N GLY A 219 36.22 20.95 -15.97
CA GLY A 219 36.38 21.59 -17.28
C GLY A 219 35.24 22.50 -17.72
N GLY A 220 34.19 22.69 -16.91
CA GLY A 220 33.07 23.58 -17.22
C GLY A 220 31.87 22.90 -17.88
N SER A 221 31.99 21.62 -18.24
CA SER A 221 30.86 20.78 -18.66
C SER A 221 29.92 20.50 -17.50
N PHE A 222 28.71 20.03 -17.79
CA PHE A 222 27.72 19.70 -16.76
C PHE A 222 26.87 18.49 -17.12
N GLY A 223 26.32 17.85 -16.10
CA GLY A 223 25.31 16.83 -16.22
C GLY A 223 23.98 17.30 -15.63
N TYR A 224 22.86 16.82 -16.17
CA TYR A 224 21.57 16.95 -15.52
C TYR A 224 20.76 15.67 -15.67
N THR A 225 19.84 15.43 -14.73
CA THR A 225 18.92 14.30 -14.79
C THR A 225 17.49 14.77 -15.08
N ARG A 226 16.76 13.97 -15.84
CA ARG A 226 15.32 14.15 -16.07
C ARG A 226 14.58 12.99 -15.45
N ARG A 227 13.60 13.28 -14.59
CA ARG A 227 12.68 12.26 -14.06
C ARG A 227 11.54 12.05 -15.05
N GLU A 228 11.55 10.92 -15.73
CA GLU A 228 10.60 10.57 -16.80
C GLU A 228 9.65 9.45 -16.33
N PRO A 229 8.39 9.43 -16.80
CA PRO A 229 7.51 8.29 -16.59
C PRO A 229 8.04 7.03 -17.29
N LEU A 230 7.59 5.86 -16.83
CA LEU A 230 7.93 4.55 -17.38
C LEU A 230 7.14 4.22 -18.65
N GLY A 231 5.85 4.60 -18.71
CA GLY A 231 4.96 4.26 -19.83
C GLY A 231 3.63 3.67 -19.35
N VAL A 232 3.25 2.52 -19.91
CA VAL A 232 2.07 1.77 -19.45
C VAL A 232 2.45 0.87 -18.28
N CYS A 233 1.93 1.17 -17.10
CA CYS A 233 2.08 0.35 -15.91
C CYS A 233 0.88 -0.61 -15.76
N VAL A 234 1.13 -1.78 -15.19
CA VAL A 234 0.08 -2.72 -14.79
C VAL A 234 -0.03 -2.75 -13.27
N GLY A 235 -1.25 -2.61 -12.76
CA GLY A 235 -1.60 -2.88 -11.37
C GLY A 235 -2.41 -4.16 -11.24
N ILE A 236 -1.99 -5.10 -10.40
CA ILE A 236 -2.78 -6.29 -10.06
C ILE A 236 -3.10 -6.22 -8.57
N GLY A 237 -4.38 -6.06 -8.25
CA GLY A 237 -4.88 -5.86 -6.89
C GLY A 237 -5.25 -7.15 -6.16
N ALA A 238 -5.30 -7.06 -4.82
CA ALA A 238 -5.88 -8.07 -3.94
C ALA A 238 -7.36 -7.76 -3.65
N TRP A 239 -8.03 -8.67 -2.93
CA TRP A 239 -9.46 -8.58 -2.64
C TRP A 239 -9.80 -7.95 -1.29
N ASN A 240 -8.83 -7.77 -0.39
CA ASN A 240 -9.08 -7.33 0.98
C ASN A 240 -9.26 -5.81 1.12
N TYR A 241 -8.62 -5.01 0.26
CA TYR A 241 -8.80 -3.56 0.16
C TYR A 241 -8.91 -3.11 -1.31
N PRO A 242 -9.93 -3.55 -2.06
CA PRO A 242 -10.00 -3.39 -3.52
C PRO A 242 -9.82 -1.94 -4.02
N PHE A 243 -10.62 -1.01 -3.50
CA PHE A 243 -10.63 0.38 -3.95
C PHE A 243 -9.37 1.12 -3.49
N GLN A 244 -8.95 0.90 -2.24
CA GLN A 244 -7.74 1.51 -1.67
C GLN A 244 -6.47 1.06 -2.39
N ILE A 245 -6.29 -0.25 -2.66
CA ILE A 245 -5.13 -0.75 -3.41
C ILE A 245 -5.11 -0.17 -4.83
N ALA A 246 -6.28 -0.04 -5.47
CA ALA A 246 -6.37 0.60 -6.77
C ALA A 246 -5.90 2.06 -6.73
N CYS A 247 -6.25 2.80 -5.68
CA CYS A 247 -5.77 4.18 -5.46
C CYS A 247 -4.26 4.21 -5.15
N TRP A 248 -3.75 3.35 -4.26
CA TRP A 248 -2.34 3.28 -3.89
C TRP A 248 -1.41 2.97 -5.07
N LYS A 249 -1.88 2.20 -6.06
CA LYS A 249 -1.13 1.95 -7.29
C LYS A 249 -1.30 3.05 -8.33
N SER A 250 -2.52 3.53 -8.55
CA SER A 250 -2.81 4.49 -9.63
C SER A 250 -2.36 5.91 -9.32
N ALA A 251 -2.48 6.37 -8.07
CA ALA A 251 -2.11 7.73 -7.67
C ALA A 251 -0.65 8.08 -7.97
N PRO A 252 0.37 7.32 -7.50
CA PRO A 252 1.76 7.58 -7.85
C PRO A 252 2.04 7.39 -9.35
N ALA A 253 1.40 6.41 -9.99
CA ALA A 253 1.58 6.14 -11.41
C ALA A 253 1.16 7.36 -12.26
N LEU A 254 -0.07 7.84 -12.05
CA LEU A 254 -0.62 8.98 -12.78
C LEU A 254 0.12 10.27 -12.42
N ALA A 255 0.48 10.50 -11.16
CA ALA A 255 1.24 11.68 -10.75
C ALA A 255 2.62 11.74 -11.45
N CYS A 256 3.30 10.60 -11.61
CA CYS A 256 4.55 10.49 -12.35
C CYS A 256 4.39 10.60 -13.88
N GLY A 257 3.16 10.58 -14.41
CA GLY A 257 2.87 10.72 -15.84
C GLY A 257 2.65 9.41 -16.60
N ASN A 258 2.43 8.29 -15.89
CA ASN A 258 2.17 6.98 -16.50
C ASN A 258 0.69 6.79 -16.84
N ALA A 259 0.43 5.86 -17.76
CA ALA A 259 -0.89 5.22 -17.90
C ALA A 259 -0.93 3.93 -17.07
N MET A 260 -2.13 3.46 -16.71
CA MET A 260 -2.31 2.22 -15.96
C MET A 260 -3.42 1.33 -16.53
N VAL A 261 -3.13 0.04 -16.66
CA VAL A 261 -4.14 -1.02 -16.79
C VAL A 261 -4.20 -1.76 -15.45
N PHE A 262 -5.35 -1.73 -14.80
CA PHE A 262 -5.56 -2.35 -13.51
C PHE A 262 -6.43 -3.60 -13.62
N LYS A 263 -6.02 -4.68 -12.93
CA LYS A 263 -6.79 -5.93 -12.81
C LYS A 263 -7.14 -6.16 -11.34
N PRO A 264 -8.39 -5.92 -10.91
CA PRO A 264 -8.80 -6.24 -9.54
C PRO A 264 -8.83 -7.75 -9.32
N SER A 265 -8.99 -8.18 -8.07
CA SER A 265 -9.29 -9.58 -7.77
C SER A 265 -10.65 -9.97 -8.38
N PRO A 266 -10.81 -11.18 -8.95
CA PRO A 266 -12.11 -11.64 -9.44
C PRO A 266 -13.18 -11.75 -8.34
N PHE A 267 -12.77 -11.81 -7.06
CA PHE A 267 -13.71 -11.85 -5.94
C PHE A 267 -14.32 -10.48 -5.64
N THR A 268 -13.62 -9.39 -5.94
CA THR A 268 -14.03 -8.01 -5.63
C THR A 268 -13.86 -7.07 -6.83
N PRO A 269 -14.55 -7.32 -7.94
CA PRO A 269 -14.32 -6.59 -9.19
C PRO A 269 -15.07 -5.26 -9.29
N VAL A 270 -15.97 -4.96 -8.35
CA VAL A 270 -17.04 -3.98 -8.57
C VAL A 270 -16.58 -2.53 -8.37
N SER A 271 -16.02 -2.19 -7.20
CA SER A 271 -15.72 -0.82 -6.80
C SER A 271 -14.62 -0.15 -7.64
N VAL A 272 -13.66 -0.93 -8.12
CA VAL A 272 -12.56 -0.43 -8.94
C VAL A 272 -13.03 0.14 -10.29
N VAL A 273 -14.15 -0.34 -10.82
CA VAL A 273 -14.72 0.22 -12.06
C VAL A 273 -15.26 1.64 -11.81
N ARG A 274 -15.80 1.90 -10.61
CA ARG A 274 -16.22 3.24 -10.21
C ARG A 274 -15.02 4.20 -10.15
N LEU A 275 -13.85 3.75 -9.70
CA LEU A 275 -12.63 4.57 -9.73
C LEU A 275 -12.27 5.01 -11.16
N ALA A 276 -12.40 4.12 -12.15
CA ALA A 276 -12.12 4.44 -13.55
C ALA A 276 -13.09 5.47 -14.14
N GLU A 277 -14.37 5.40 -13.74
CA GLU A 277 -15.38 6.41 -14.08
C GLU A 277 -15.06 7.75 -13.44
N ILE A 278 -14.69 7.76 -12.16
CA ILE A 278 -14.30 8.98 -11.43
C ILE A 278 -13.09 9.64 -12.09
N PHE A 279 -12.07 8.88 -12.49
CA PHE A 279 -10.94 9.46 -13.22
C PHE A 279 -11.39 10.14 -14.52
N THR A 280 -12.29 9.50 -15.27
CA THR A 280 -12.83 10.08 -16.50
C THR A 280 -13.66 11.34 -16.22
N GLU A 281 -14.46 11.35 -15.16
CA GLU A 281 -15.23 12.51 -14.68
C GLU A 281 -14.30 13.67 -14.29
N ALA A 282 -13.16 13.38 -13.64
CA ALA A 282 -12.16 14.36 -13.23
C ALA A 282 -11.33 14.95 -14.38
N GLY A 283 -11.48 14.43 -15.60
CA GLY A 283 -10.76 14.92 -16.79
C GLY A 283 -9.47 14.16 -17.12
N VAL A 284 -9.28 12.97 -16.54
CA VAL A 284 -8.21 12.06 -17.00
C VAL A 284 -8.44 11.71 -18.48
N PRO A 285 -7.40 11.75 -19.34
CA PRO A 285 -7.53 11.35 -20.75
C PRO A 285 -8.14 9.96 -20.90
N LYS A 286 -9.08 9.82 -21.83
CA LYS A 286 -9.74 8.52 -22.11
C LYS A 286 -8.69 7.45 -22.39
N GLY A 287 -8.78 6.36 -21.63
CA GLY A 287 -7.83 5.26 -21.73
C GLY A 287 -6.60 5.36 -20.84
N LEU A 288 -6.41 6.44 -20.06
CA LEU A 288 -5.24 6.51 -19.17
C LEU A 288 -5.31 5.51 -18.02
N PHE A 289 -6.51 5.29 -17.47
CA PHE A 289 -6.78 4.25 -16.48
C PHE A 289 -7.83 3.29 -17.04
N ASN A 290 -7.42 2.04 -17.28
CA ASN A 290 -8.31 0.98 -17.77
C ASN A 290 -8.44 -0.11 -16.72
N VAL A 291 -9.59 -0.79 -16.72
CA VAL A 291 -9.87 -1.93 -15.85
C VAL A 291 -10.17 -3.14 -16.72
N VAL A 292 -9.42 -4.22 -16.51
CA VAL A 292 -9.68 -5.53 -17.12
C VAL A 292 -9.94 -6.56 -16.04
N GLN A 293 -10.95 -7.39 -16.25
CA GLN A 293 -11.41 -8.37 -15.27
C GLN A 293 -10.85 -9.76 -15.57
N GLY A 294 -10.64 -10.56 -14.53
CA GLY A 294 -10.34 -11.98 -14.64
C GLY A 294 -9.31 -12.52 -13.66
N GLY A 295 -9.11 -13.83 -13.68
CA GLY A 295 -8.21 -14.56 -12.79
C GLY A 295 -6.74 -14.56 -13.25
N ALA A 296 -6.09 -15.71 -13.06
CA ALA A 296 -4.66 -15.88 -13.32
C ALA A 296 -4.29 -15.69 -14.81
N ALA A 297 -5.13 -16.19 -15.74
CA ALA A 297 -4.88 -16.08 -17.17
C ALA A 297 -4.80 -14.62 -17.64
N THR A 298 -5.76 -13.78 -17.26
CA THR A 298 -5.73 -12.33 -17.55
C THR A 298 -4.49 -11.66 -16.95
N GLY A 299 -4.11 -12.03 -15.72
CA GLY A 299 -2.87 -11.57 -15.10
C GLY A 299 -1.62 -11.97 -15.88
N GLN A 300 -1.58 -13.19 -16.42
CA GLN A 300 -0.48 -13.69 -17.25
C GLN A 300 -0.36 -12.93 -18.57
N PHE A 301 -1.47 -12.64 -19.25
CA PHE A 301 -1.46 -11.83 -20.47
C PHE A 301 -0.88 -10.43 -20.19
N LEU A 302 -1.31 -9.79 -19.10
CA LEU A 302 -0.76 -8.48 -18.68
C LEU A 302 0.74 -8.53 -18.40
N CYS A 303 1.23 -9.58 -17.71
CA CYS A 303 2.65 -9.69 -17.38
C CYS A 303 3.53 -9.91 -18.62
N HIS A 304 3.05 -10.70 -19.58
CA HIS A 304 3.77 -11.00 -20.81
C HIS A 304 3.69 -9.90 -21.86
N HIS A 305 2.70 -8.99 -21.78
CA HIS A 305 2.47 -7.98 -22.81
C HIS A 305 3.73 -7.14 -23.09
N PRO A 306 4.14 -6.97 -24.36
CA PRO A 306 5.41 -6.32 -24.71
C PRO A 306 5.41 -4.81 -24.42
N ASP A 307 4.26 -4.15 -24.53
CA ASP A 307 4.12 -2.70 -24.29
C ASP A 307 3.96 -2.31 -22.81
N VAL A 308 3.97 -3.27 -21.88
CA VAL A 308 3.88 -2.98 -20.44
C VAL A 308 5.28 -2.69 -19.91
N ALA A 309 5.46 -1.50 -19.32
CA ALA A 309 6.74 -1.03 -18.81
C ALA A 309 7.01 -1.46 -17.36
N LYS A 310 5.97 -1.72 -16.56
CA LYS A 310 6.08 -2.06 -15.13
C LYS A 310 4.91 -2.91 -14.67
N ILE A 311 5.15 -3.79 -13.69
CA ILE A 311 4.09 -4.52 -12.98
C ILE A 311 4.14 -4.18 -11.48
N SER A 312 2.99 -3.85 -10.89
CA SER A 312 2.82 -3.70 -9.43
C SER A 312 1.77 -4.70 -8.96
N PHE A 313 2.15 -5.62 -8.08
CA PHE A 313 1.31 -6.71 -7.61
C PHE A 313 1.16 -6.68 -6.09
N THR A 314 -0.06 -6.89 -5.62
CA THR A 314 -0.37 -7.18 -4.22
C THR A 314 -1.04 -8.54 -4.11
N GLY A 315 -0.53 -9.43 -3.25
CA GLY A 315 -1.13 -10.75 -3.03
C GLY A 315 -0.21 -11.78 -2.39
N SER A 316 -0.42 -13.07 -2.70
CA SER A 316 0.33 -14.15 -2.04
C SER A 316 1.77 -14.27 -2.54
N VAL A 317 2.67 -14.77 -1.68
CA VAL A 317 4.07 -15.02 -2.05
C VAL A 317 4.22 -15.97 -3.26
N PRO A 318 3.54 -17.13 -3.33
CA PRO A 318 3.66 -18.01 -4.49
C PRO A 318 3.23 -17.34 -5.81
N THR A 319 2.21 -16.49 -5.79
CA THR A 319 1.80 -15.73 -6.98
C THR A 319 2.79 -14.63 -7.33
N GLY A 320 3.34 -13.94 -6.32
CA GLY A 320 4.36 -12.91 -6.52
C GLY A 320 5.62 -13.44 -7.21
N ILE A 321 6.07 -14.64 -6.82
CA ILE A 321 7.19 -15.33 -7.48
C ILE A 321 6.89 -15.55 -8.97
N LYS A 322 5.73 -16.11 -9.31
CA LYS A 322 5.31 -16.33 -10.70
C LYS A 322 5.23 -15.04 -11.50
N ILE A 323 4.77 -13.95 -10.90
CA ILE A 323 4.72 -12.64 -11.55
C ILE A 323 6.13 -12.13 -11.85
N MET A 324 7.06 -12.26 -10.91
CA MET A 324 8.45 -11.88 -11.11
C MET A 324 9.12 -12.72 -12.22
N GLU A 325 8.87 -14.02 -12.26
CA GLU A 325 9.35 -14.92 -13.32
C GLU A 325 8.82 -14.50 -14.70
N MET A 326 7.53 -14.18 -14.82
CA MET A 326 6.94 -13.71 -16.07
C MET A 326 7.46 -12.33 -16.49
N ALA A 327 7.65 -11.43 -15.53
CA ALA A 327 8.17 -10.08 -15.76
C ALA A 327 9.60 -10.09 -16.29
N ALA A 328 10.42 -11.06 -15.86
CA ALA A 328 11.82 -11.18 -16.25
C ALA A 328 12.01 -11.32 -17.78
N LYS A 329 11.07 -11.97 -18.48
CA LYS A 329 11.10 -12.13 -19.95
C LYS A 329 11.13 -10.79 -20.70
N GLY A 330 10.55 -9.75 -20.11
CA GLY A 330 10.55 -8.39 -20.67
C GLY A 330 11.42 -7.41 -19.90
N ILE A 331 12.24 -7.87 -18.95
CA ILE A 331 13.05 -7.04 -18.04
C ILE A 331 12.20 -5.94 -17.39
N LYS A 332 10.96 -6.27 -17.02
CA LYS A 332 10.02 -5.29 -16.47
C LYS A 332 10.31 -5.09 -14.98
N PRO A 333 10.52 -3.85 -14.49
CA PRO A 333 10.54 -3.58 -13.07
C PRO A 333 9.25 -4.06 -12.40
N VAL A 334 9.39 -4.66 -11.23
CA VAL A 334 8.25 -5.13 -10.42
C VAL A 334 8.24 -4.48 -9.05
N THR A 335 7.04 -4.19 -8.55
CA THR A 335 6.79 -3.92 -7.12
C THR A 335 5.93 -5.06 -6.61
N LEU A 336 6.36 -5.70 -5.52
CA LEU A 336 5.68 -6.84 -4.92
C LEU A 336 5.34 -6.49 -3.48
N GLU A 337 4.05 -6.42 -3.18
CA GLU A 337 3.51 -6.31 -1.82
C GLU A 337 2.87 -7.64 -1.45
N LEU A 338 3.60 -8.44 -0.67
CA LEU A 338 3.23 -9.83 -0.40
C LEU A 338 2.81 -10.05 1.06
N GLY A 339 2.40 -11.28 1.36
CA GLY A 339 1.94 -11.67 2.69
C GLY A 339 2.95 -11.48 3.82
N GLY A 340 2.46 -11.62 5.05
CA GLY A 340 3.22 -11.39 6.26
C GLY A 340 2.96 -12.42 7.37
N LYS A 341 3.88 -12.46 8.34
CA LYS A 341 3.68 -13.11 9.63
C LYS A 341 4.23 -12.23 10.76
N SER A 342 3.73 -11.01 10.77
CA SER A 342 4.27 -9.89 11.54
C SER A 342 4.23 -10.16 13.05
N PRO A 343 5.33 -9.88 13.78
CA PRO A 343 5.37 -10.01 15.23
C PRO A 343 4.82 -8.74 15.91
N LEU A 344 4.03 -8.93 16.96
CA LEU A 344 3.66 -7.88 17.91
C LEU A 344 4.26 -8.23 19.28
N ILE A 345 5.20 -7.43 19.75
CA ILE A 345 5.94 -7.68 21.00
C ILE A 345 5.38 -6.79 22.11
N ILE A 346 4.99 -7.37 23.23
CA ILE A 346 4.35 -6.68 24.35
C ILE A 346 5.18 -6.92 25.62
N PHE A 347 5.90 -5.88 26.05
CA PHE A 347 6.69 -5.91 27.28
C PHE A 347 5.83 -5.61 28.50
N SER A 348 6.25 -6.11 29.66
CA SER A 348 5.57 -5.99 30.95
C SER A 348 5.47 -4.57 31.48
N ASP A 349 6.30 -3.65 30.99
CA ASP A 349 6.25 -2.22 31.32
C ASP A 349 5.26 -1.43 30.45
N CYS A 350 4.54 -2.08 29.51
CA CYS A 350 3.57 -1.42 28.67
C CYS A 350 2.33 -0.92 29.42
N ALA A 351 1.56 -0.03 28.80
CA ALA A 351 0.18 0.20 29.22
C ALA A 351 -0.70 -0.96 28.73
N LEU A 352 -1.05 -1.88 29.64
CA LEU A 352 -1.76 -3.12 29.31
C LEU A 352 -3.01 -2.89 28.44
N GLU A 353 -3.84 -1.91 28.81
CA GLU A 353 -5.05 -1.55 28.07
C GLU A 353 -4.76 -1.18 26.60
N ASN A 354 -3.72 -0.38 26.36
CA ASN A 354 -3.32 0.01 25.00
C ASN A 354 -2.72 -1.17 24.23
N ALA A 355 -1.96 -2.04 24.91
CA ALA A 355 -1.41 -3.23 24.29
C ALA A 355 -2.51 -4.21 23.86
N VAL A 356 -3.57 -4.38 24.68
CA VAL A 356 -4.75 -5.16 24.30
C VAL A 356 -5.46 -4.53 23.11
N ASN A 357 -5.71 -3.22 23.12
CA ASN A 357 -6.32 -2.52 21.98
C ASN A 357 -5.48 -2.68 20.71
N GLY A 358 -4.16 -2.54 20.82
CA GLY A 358 -3.21 -2.76 19.74
C GLY A 358 -3.29 -4.18 19.18
N ALA A 359 -3.32 -5.20 20.05
CA ALA A 359 -3.42 -6.60 19.63
C ALA A 359 -4.74 -6.92 18.92
N LEU A 360 -5.88 -6.39 19.39
CA LEU A 360 -7.18 -6.53 18.74
C LEU A 360 -7.16 -5.89 17.34
N MET A 361 -6.69 -4.65 17.25
CA MET A 361 -6.57 -3.92 15.97
C MET A 361 -5.60 -4.62 15.01
N ALA A 362 -4.53 -5.21 15.52
CA ALA A 362 -3.53 -5.94 14.77
C ALA A 362 -4.01 -7.30 14.22
N ASN A 363 -5.20 -7.77 14.59
CA ASN A 363 -5.63 -9.14 14.26
C ASN A 363 -7.05 -9.25 13.70
N PHE A 364 -7.95 -8.33 14.04
CA PHE A 364 -9.38 -8.52 13.77
C PHE A 364 -10.02 -7.46 12.86
N LEU A 365 -9.26 -6.43 12.44
CA LEU A 365 -9.70 -5.57 11.34
C LEU A 365 -9.90 -6.39 10.06
N THR A 366 -10.95 -6.06 9.30
CA THR A 366 -11.30 -6.66 8.01
C THR A 366 -11.25 -8.19 8.13
N GLN A 367 -11.94 -8.74 9.13
CA GLN A 367 -11.99 -10.17 9.44
C GLN A 367 -10.61 -10.86 9.56
N GLY A 368 -9.55 -10.12 9.92
CA GLY A 368 -8.18 -10.62 9.96
C GLY A 368 -7.49 -10.79 8.60
N GLU A 369 -8.11 -10.31 7.53
CA GLU A 369 -7.69 -10.40 6.13
C GLU A 369 -6.78 -9.21 5.75
N VAL A 370 -5.80 -8.89 6.61
CA VAL A 370 -4.89 -7.74 6.44
C VAL A 370 -3.44 -8.23 6.45
N CYS A 371 -2.68 -7.87 5.43
CA CYS A 371 -1.31 -8.36 5.22
C CYS A 371 -0.36 -8.01 6.39
N CYS A 372 -0.49 -6.81 6.96
CA CYS A 372 0.40 -6.34 8.04
C CYS A 372 0.01 -6.83 9.44
N ASN A 373 -1.07 -7.60 9.60
CA ASN A 373 -1.57 -8.06 10.89
C ASN A 373 -0.48 -8.71 11.77
N GLY A 374 -0.45 -8.30 13.04
CA GLY A 374 0.44 -8.79 14.09
C GLY A 374 0.01 -10.14 14.64
N THR A 375 -0.06 -11.15 13.78
CA THR A 375 -0.67 -12.46 14.09
C THR A 375 0.17 -13.34 15.01
N ARG A 376 1.43 -12.97 15.28
CA ARG A 376 2.25 -13.55 16.36
C ARG A 376 2.39 -12.54 17.46
N VAL A 377 1.61 -12.70 18.53
CA VAL A 377 1.60 -11.79 19.67
C VAL A 377 2.50 -12.36 20.75
N PHE A 378 3.71 -11.82 20.85
CA PHE A 378 4.68 -12.16 21.88
C PHE A 378 4.41 -11.33 23.14
N VAL A 379 4.17 -11.98 24.27
CA VAL A 379 3.84 -11.31 25.54
C VAL A 379 4.83 -11.71 26.62
N GLU A 380 5.39 -10.72 27.31
CA GLU A 380 6.36 -10.99 28.38
C GLU A 380 5.67 -11.74 29.51
N ARG A 381 6.29 -12.84 29.98
CA ARG A 381 5.66 -13.82 30.89
C ARG A 381 5.00 -13.19 32.11
N LYS A 382 5.59 -12.12 32.65
CA LYS A 382 5.10 -11.38 33.83
C LYS A 382 3.67 -10.84 33.70
N ILE A 383 3.21 -10.53 32.48
CA ILE A 383 1.86 -9.99 32.22
C ILE A 383 0.99 -10.90 31.36
N LEU A 384 1.46 -12.12 31.03
CA LEU A 384 0.81 -13.05 30.12
C LEU A 384 -0.64 -13.34 30.53
N ASP A 385 -0.87 -13.70 31.79
CA ASP A 385 -2.21 -14.08 32.26
C ASP A 385 -3.18 -12.91 32.22
N ALA A 386 -2.74 -11.73 32.66
CA ALA A 386 -3.55 -10.51 32.67
C ALA A 386 -3.91 -10.07 31.25
N PHE A 387 -2.94 -10.10 30.33
CA PHE A 387 -3.15 -9.80 28.93
C PHE A 387 -4.10 -10.80 28.27
N THR A 388 -3.83 -12.09 28.43
CA THR A 388 -4.60 -13.19 27.82
C THR A 388 -6.06 -13.15 28.27
N LYS A 389 -6.31 -12.93 29.56
CA LYS A 389 -7.66 -12.81 30.10
C LYS A 389 -8.43 -11.64 29.48
N GLU A 390 -7.81 -10.46 29.38
CA GLU A 390 -8.51 -9.28 28.87
C GLU A 390 -8.69 -9.33 27.35
N VAL A 391 -7.69 -9.82 26.58
CA VAL A 391 -7.82 -9.95 25.12
C VAL A 391 -8.91 -10.96 24.75
N VAL A 392 -8.98 -12.12 25.41
CA VAL A 392 -10.03 -13.12 25.18
C VAL A 392 -11.42 -12.54 25.47
N LYS A 393 -11.57 -11.87 26.61
CA LYS A 393 -12.82 -11.21 27.01
C LYS A 393 -13.28 -10.17 25.99
N ARG A 394 -12.36 -9.39 25.40
CA ARG A 394 -12.70 -8.39 24.39
C ARG A 394 -12.98 -9.00 23.03
N THR A 395 -12.21 -10.02 22.62
CA THR A 395 -12.45 -10.75 21.38
C THR A 395 -13.85 -11.38 21.36
N GLN A 396 -14.30 -11.96 22.47
CA GLN A 396 -15.65 -12.52 22.60
C GLN A 396 -16.78 -11.48 22.48
N LYS A 397 -16.48 -10.19 22.70
CA LYS A 397 -17.43 -9.08 22.60
C LYS A 397 -17.48 -8.41 21.22
N ILE A 398 -16.64 -8.84 20.27
CA ILE A 398 -16.66 -8.29 18.91
C ILE A 398 -18.03 -8.57 18.30
N LYS A 399 -18.75 -7.51 17.89
CA LYS A 399 -20.07 -7.64 17.28
C LYS A 399 -19.94 -8.12 15.83
N ILE A 400 -20.43 -9.33 15.59
CA ILE A 400 -20.47 -9.99 14.27
C ILE A 400 -21.89 -9.86 13.72
N GLY A 401 -22.04 -9.49 12.44
CA GLY A 401 -23.36 -9.39 11.84
C GLY A 401 -23.34 -8.74 10.45
N ASP A 402 -24.48 -8.14 10.10
CA ASP A 402 -24.64 -7.41 8.85
C ASP A 402 -23.61 -6.27 8.79
N PRO A 403 -22.69 -6.28 7.80
CA PRO A 403 -21.62 -5.30 7.73
C PRO A 403 -22.11 -3.88 7.41
N LEU A 404 -23.34 -3.68 6.93
CA LEU A 404 -23.91 -2.35 6.72
C LEU A 404 -24.49 -1.71 7.99
N LEU A 405 -24.56 -2.44 9.12
CA LEU A 405 -24.97 -1.87 10.40
C LEU A 405 -23.80 -1.13 11.06
N GLU A 406 -24.06 0.07 11.56
CA GLU A 406 -23.07 0.99 12.16
C GLU A 406 -22.31 0.41 13.35
N ASP A 407 -22.94 -0.49 14.10
CA ASP A 407 -22.37 -1.09 15.30
C ASP A 407 -21.72 -2.46 15.05
N THR A 408 -21.83 -3.01 13.83
CA THR A 408 -21.06 -4.19 13.43
C THR A 408 -19.56 -3.85 13.42
N ARG A 409 -18.75 -4.76 13.95
CA ARG A 409 -17.28 -4.63 14.00
C ARG A 409 -16.54 -5.73 13.26
N MET A 410 -17.24 -6.79 12.86
CA MET A 410 -16.68 -7.83 12.01
C MET A 410 -17.78 -8.40 11.12
N GLY A 411 -17.54 -8.44 9.81
CA GLY A 411 -18.44 -9.04 8.83
C GLY A 411 -18.06 -10.48 8.48
N ALA A 412 -18.42 -10.91 7.28
CA ALA A 412 -18.09 -12.23 6.73
C ALA A 412 -16.72 -12.23 6.04
N LEU A 413 -16.02 -13.36 6.05
CA LEU A 413 -14.79 -13.55 5.27
C LEU A 413 -15.11 -13.55 3.77
N ILE A 414 -14.14 -13.24 2.93
CA ILE A 414 -14.38 -12.93 1.51
C ILE A 414 -15.15 -14.01 0.72
N ASN A 415 -14.90 -15.29 0.98
CA ASN A 415 -15.59 -16.39 0.28
C ASN A 415 -15.52 -17.70 1.08
N ARG A 416 -16.34 -18.66 0.65
CA ARG A 416 -16.42 -19.98 1.28
C ARG A 416 -15.09 -20.75 1.27
N PRO A 417 -14.35 -20.88 0.15
CA PRO A 417 -13.04 -21.54 0.16
C PRO A 417 -12.03 -20.95 1.13
N HIS A 418 -12.03 -19.62 1.31
CA HIS A 418 -11.15 -18.93 2.24
C HIS A 418 -11.55 -19.20 3.69
N LEU A 419 -12.85 -19.16 4.01
CA LEU A 419 -13.37 -19.58 5.32
C LEU A 419 -12.95 -21.01 5.65
N ASP A 420 -13.16 -21.97 4.73
CA ASP A 420 -12.80 -23.37 4.95
C ASP A 420 -11.28 -23.53 5.17
N ARG A 421 -10.45 -22.75 4.45
CA ARG A 421 -8.98 -22.71 4.66
C ARG A 421 -8.62 -22.21 6.06
N VAL A 422 -9.25 -21.14 6.54
CA VAL A 422 -8.99 -20.60 7.89
C VAL A 422 -9.39 -21.61 8.97
N GLN A 423 -10.55 -22.26 8.82
CA GLN A 423 -10.97 -23.34 9.73
C GLN A 423 -10.00 -24.53 9.72
N GLY A 424 -9.46 -24.88 8.54
CA GLY A 424 -8.43 -25.89 8.40
C GLY A 424 -7.18 -25.59 9.23
N PHE A 425 -6.70 -24.35 9.24
CA PHE A 425 -5.57 -23.94 10.08
C PHE A 425 -5.87 -24.03 11.59
N ILE A 426 -7.08 -23.65 12.01
CA ILE A 426 -7.47 -23.76 13.43
C ILE A 426 -7.53 -25.22 13.86
N LYS A 427 -8.10 -26.10 13.02
CA LYS A 427 -8.12 -27.54 13.26
C LYS A 427 -6.70 -28.09 13.39
N GLN A 428 -5.82 -27.75 12.45
CA GLN A 428 -4.42 -28.18 12.49
C GLN A 428 -3.67 -27.64 13.73
N ALA A 429 -3.96 -26.41 14.16
CA ALA A 429 -3.36 -25.86 15.37
C ALA A 429 -3.74 -26.67 16.62
N LYS A 430 -5.01 -27.08 16.75
CA LYS A 430 -5.46 -27.98 17.83
C LYS A 430 -4.73 -29.32 17.78
N GLU A 431 -4.58 -29.90 16.60
CA GLU A 431 -3.86 -31.18 16.40
C GLU A 431 -2.36 -31.07 16.76
N GLN A 432 -1.77 -29.88 16.63
CA GLN A 432 -0.39 -29.59 17.00
C GLN A 432 -0.20 -29.21 18.48
N GLY A 433 -1.29 -29.14 19.27
CA GLY A 433 -1.24 -28.85 20.71
C GLY A 433 -1.50 -27.40 21.11
N ALA A 434 -1.85 -26.52 20.17
CA ALA A 434 -2.31 -25.18 20.50
C ALA A 434 -3.67 -25.23 21.21
N GLU A 435 -3.86 -24.35 22.18
CA GLU A 435 -5.12 -24.22 22.91
C GLU A 435 -6.02 -23.18 22.25
N VAL A 436 -7.31 -23.47 22.04
CA VAL A 436 -8.27 -22.46 21.61
C VAL A 436 -8.88 -21.79 22.82
N LEU A 437 -8.42 -20.57 23.11
CA LEU A 437 -8.88 -19.79 24.26
C LEU A 437 -10.27 -19.19 24.03
N CYS A 438 -10.60 -18.86 22.77
CA CYS A 438 -11.95 -18.53 22.34
C CYS A 438 -12.13 -18.63 20.81
N GLY A 439 -13.39 -18.77 20.37
CA GLY A 439 -13.79 -18.65 18.98
C GLY A 439 -13.26 -19.75 18.06
N GLY A 440 -13.06 -19.43 16.78
CA GLY A 440 -12.56 -20.38 15.77
C GLY A 440 -13.62 -21.29 15.15
N ASP A 441 -14.84 -21.29 15.67
CA ASP A 441 -15.98 -22.00 15.11
C ASP A 441 -16.78 -21.13 14.14
N LEU A 442 -17.58 -21.76 13.28
CA LEU A 442 -18.54 -21.05 12.45
C LEU A 442 -19.50 -20.22 13.29
N CYS A 443 -19.93 -19.10 12.74
CA CYS A 443 -20.96 -18.25 13.31
C CYS A 443 -22.13 -18.17 12.33
N VAL A 444 -23.35 -18.25 12.84
CA VAL A 444 -24.55 -17.92 12.07
C VAL A 444 -25.19 -16.74 12.81
N PRO A 445 -25.09 -15.51 12.26
CA PRO A 445 -25.74 -14.36 12.87
C PRO A 445 -27.26 -14.55 12.98
N ASP A 446 -27.89 -13.89 13.95
CA ASP A 446 -29.32 -14.05 14.24
C ASP A 446 -30.24 -13.59 13.09
N ASP A 447 -29.79 -12.62 12.29
CA ASP A 447 -30.56 -12.13 11.14
C ASP A 447 -30.68 -13.22 10.06
N PRO A 448 -31.91 -13.71 9.74
CA PRO A 448 -32.11 -14.82 8.80
C PRO A 448 -31.52 -14.60 7.40
N LYS A 449 -31.34 -13.33 6.97
CA LYS A 449 -30.76 -13.03 5.66
C LYS A 449 -29.26 -13.39 5.59
N LEU A 450 -28.59 -13.52 6.73
CA LEU A 450 -27.17 -13.79 6.87
C LEU A 450 -26.85 -15.29 7.03
N LYS A 451 -27.87 -16.16 7.06
CA LYS A 451 -27.72 -17.59 7.36
C LYS A 451 -26.72 -18.35 6.47
N ASN A 452 -26.50 -17.85 5.25
CA ASN A 452 -25.63 -18.45 4.24
C ASN A 452 -24.33 -17.66 4.05
N GLY A 453 -24.09 -16.62 4.86
CA GLY A 453 -22.86 -15.83 4.80
C GLY A 453 -21.65 -16.57 5.39
N TYR A 454 -20.46 -16.07 5.09
CA TYR A 454 -19.19 -16.73 5.39
C TYR A 454 -18.60 -16.29 6.74
N TYR A 455 -19.37 -16.47 7.82
CA TYR A 455 -19.00 -15.98 9.15
C TYR A 455 -18.31 -17.04 10.01
N MET A 456 -17.37 -16.58 10.85
CA MET A 456 -16.79 -17.35 11.95
C MET A 456 -16.55 -16.44 13.15
N ARG A 457 -16.38 -17.02 14.34
CA ARG A 457 -15.98 -16.26 15.53
C ARG A 457 -14.46 -15.98 15.51
N PRO A 458 -14.01 -14.76 15.85
CA PRO A 458 -12.59 -14.45 15.92
C PRO A 458 -11.91 -15.34 16.97
N CYS A 459 -10.73 -15.85 16.63
CA CYS A 459 -10.03 -16.90 17.36
C CYS A 459 -8.77 -16.38 18.04
N VAL A 460 -8.57 -16.79 19.29
CA VAL A 460 -7.31 -16.59 20.02
C VAL A 460 -6.75 -17.96 20.38
N LEU A 461 -5.53 -18.22 19.92
CA LEU A 461 -4.77 -19.42 20.20
C LEU A 461 -3.76 -19.14 21.32
N GLY A 462 -3.81 -19.95 22.38
CA GLY A 462 -2.81 -20.04 23.44
C GLY A 462 -1.92 -21.27 23.26
N ASN A 463 -1.00 -21.47 24.19
CA ASN A 463 -0.05 -22.60 24.18
C ASN A 463 0.65 -22.81 22.82
N CYS A 464 0.97 -21.72 22.10
CA CYS A 464 1.58 -21.79 20.79
C CYS A 464 3.11 -21.91 20.90
N THR A 465 3.72 -22.71 20.02
CA THR A 465 5.18 -22.83 19.88
C THR A 465 5.63 -22.38 18.49
N ASP A 466 6.90 -21.96 18.38
CA ASP A 466 7.46 -21.40 17.14
C ASP A 466 7.43 -22.40 15.96
N ASP A 467 7.36 -23.70 16.25
CA ASP A 467 7.36 -24.76 15.24
C ASP A 467 5.98 -25.04 14.61
N MET A 468 4.89 -24.61 15.24
CA MET A 468 3.51 -24.82 14.78
C MET A 468 3.23 -24.13 13.44
N THR A 469 2.35 -24.76 12.64
CA THR A 469 1.96 -24.23 11.33
C THR A 469 1.26 -22.88 11.45
N CYS A 470 0.38 -22.71 12.45
CA CYS A 470 -0.34 -21.45 12.68
C CYS A 470 0.59 -20.27 13.06
N VAL A 471 1.80 -20.56 13.55
CA VAL A 471 2.83 -19.55 13.88
C VAL A 471 3.73 -19.27 12.69
N LYS A 472 4.00 -20.25 11.82
CA LYS A 472 4.88 -20.07 10.64
C LYS A 472 4.19 -19.52 9.40
N GLU A 473 2.96 -19.97 9.13
CA GLU A 473 2.26 -19.67 7.89
C GLU A 473 1.23 -18.54 8.05
N GLU A 474 1.00 -17.83 6.95
CA GLU A 474 -0.04 -16.81 6.86
C GLU A 474 -1.42 -17.47 6.71
N ILE A 475 -2.26 -17.29 7.74
CA ILE A 475 -3.63 -17.79 7.79
C ILE A 475 -4.57 -16.85 7.02
N PHE A 476 -4.37 -15.53 7.18
CA PHE A 476 -5.15 -14.46 6.56
C PHE A 476 -6.65 -14.50 6.94
N GLY A 477 -6.92 -14.76 8.21
CA GLY A 477 -8.26 -14.73 8.81
C GLY A 477 -8.15 -14.29 10.28
N PRO A 478 -9.25 -14.26 11.05
CA PRO A 478 -9.28 -13.62 12.36
C PRO A 478 -8.73 -14.56 13.42
N VAL A 479 -7.42 -14.88 13.35
CA VAL A 479 -6.73 -15.85 14.21
C VAL A 479 -5.45 -15.25 14.77
N MET A 480 -5.44 -15.00 16.06
CA MET A 480 -4.29 -14.52 16.83
C MET A 480 -3.56 -15.69 17.50
N SER A 481 -2.23 -15.77 17.39
CA SER A 481 -1.41 -16.71 18.17
C SER A 481 -0.64 -15.97 19.27
N ILE A 482 -0.86 -16.35 20.53
CA ILE A 482 -0.15 -15.79 21.70
C ILE A 482 1.04 -16.69 22.04
N LEU A 483 2.23 -16.08 22.18
CA LEU A 483 3.47 -16.75 22.56
C LEU A 483 4.12 -16.03 23.75
N PRO A 484 4.49 -16.74 24.84
CA PRO A 484 5.24 -16.12 25.93
C PRO A 484 6.70 -15.89 25.53
N PHE A 485 7.35 -14.90 26.14
CA PHE A 485 8.81 -14.71 26.11
C PHE A 485 9.34 -14.20 27.45
N ASP A 486 10.65 -14.33 27.67
CA ASP A 486 11.30 -13.98 28.94
C ASP A 486 12.31 -12.83 28.79
N THR A 487 12.98 -12.71 27.64
CA THR A 487 14.00 -11.64 27.41
C THR A 487 13.81 -10.91 26.09
N GLU A 488 14.35 -9.69 26.01
CA GLU A 488 14.33 -8.88 24.79
C GLU A 488 15.11 -9.56 23.64
N GLU A 489 16.28 -10.10 23.94
CA GLU A 489 17.15 -10.75 22.96
C GLU A 489 16.46 -11.96 22.34
N GLU A 490 15.86 -12.81 23.18
CA GLU A 490 15.09 -13.99 22.77
C GLU A 490 13.92 -13.62 21.87
N VAL A 491 13.10 -12.64 22.28
CA VAL A 491 11.89 -12.29 21.50
C VAL A 491 12.25 -11.65 20.16
N VAL A 492 13.33 -10.88 20.09
CA VAL A 492 13.82 -10.31 18.82
C VAL A 492 14.31 -11.40 17.87
N GLU A 493 15.02 -12.42 18.37
CA GLU A 493 15.44 -13.57 17.57
C GLU A 493 14.23 -14.32 16.99
N ARG A 494 13.27 -14.67 17.85
CA ARG A 494 12.05 -15.41 17.47
C ARG A 494 11.13 -14.59 16.56
N ALA A 495 11.00 -13.28 16.81
CA ALA A 495 10.28 -12.36 15.94
C ALA A 495 10.87 -12.33 14.53
N ASN A 496 12.19 -12.39 14.41
CA ASN A 496 12.92 -12.37 13.14
C ASN A 496 13.03 -13.74 12.45
N ASN A 497 12.82 -14.84 13.18
CA ASN A 497 12.89 -16.22 12.67
C ASN A 497 11.67 -16.60 11.82
N THR A 498 11.55 -15.93 10.68
CA THR A 498 10.51 -16.15 9.67
C THR A 498 11.02 -15.71 8.30
N LYS A 499 10.48 -16.33 7.24
CA LYS A 499 10.72 -15.97 5.84
C LYS A 499 10.13 -14.59 5.49
N PHE A 500 9.14 -14.13 6.24
CA PHE A 500 8.43 -12.87 6.03
C PHE A 500 9.13 -11.67 6.69
N GLY A 501 8.73 -10.47 6.29
CA GLY A 501 9.26 -9.21 6.81
C GLY A 501 8.39 -8.00 6.45
N LEU A 502 7.07 -8.12 6.51
CA LEU A 502 6.18 -7.02 6.14
C LEU A 502 6.12 -5.94 7.23
N ALA A 503 5.53 -6.27 8.37
CA ALA A 503 5.40 -5.35 9.49
C ALA A 503 5.91 -5.97 10.81
N GLY A 504 6.00 -5.15 11.85
CA GLY A 504 6.21 -5.55 13.23
C GLY A 504 5.76 -4.45 14.19
N GLY A 505 5.61 -4.78 15.48
CA GLY A 505 5.23 -3.78 16.47
C GLY A 505 5.77 -4.08 17.86
N VAL A 506 5.92 -3.03 18.68
CA VAL A 506 6.37 -3.12 20.07
C VAL A 506 5.53 -2.24 20.98
N PHE A 507 5.10 -2.78 22.12
CA PHE A 507 4.47 -2.04 23.21
C PHE A 507 5.38 -2.04 24.44
N THR A 508 5.84 -0.86 24.85
CA THR A 508 6.72 -0.62 26.02
C THR A 508 6.70 0.88 26.35
N ARG A 509 6.93 1.23 27.62
CA ARG A 509 7.08 2.63 28.07
C ARG A 509 8.53 3.09 27.99
N ASP A 510 9.47 2.17 27.97
CA ASP A 510 10.89 2.46 27.77
C ASP A 510 11.18 2.82 26.31
N ILE A 511 11.50 4.10 26.09
CA ILE A 511 11.83 4.63 24.77
C ILE A 511 13.10 4.02 24.16
N GLN A 512 14.11 3.72 24.98
CA GLN A 512 15.36 3.11 24.49
C GLN A 512 15.11 1.68 24.04
N LYS A 513 14.32 0.93 24.82
CA LYS A 513 13.85 -0.41 24.46
C LYS A 513 13.06 -0.39 23.16
N ALA A 514 12.08 0.52 23.06
CA ALA A 514 11.26 0.66 21.85
C ALA A 514 12.12 0.83 20.60
N HIS A 515 13.08 1.78 20.63
CA HIS A 515 13.95 2.06 19.49
C HIS A 515 14.96 0.93 19.20
N ARG A 516 15.52 0.27 20.21
CA ARG A 516 16.38 -0.91 19.98
C ARG A 516 15.62 -2.04 19.30
N VAL A 517 14.43 -2.36 19.80
CA VAL A 517 13.62 -3.46 19.27
C VAL A 517 13.23 -3.20 17.83
N VAL A 518 12.70 -2.01 17.50
CA VAL A 518 12.33 -1.72 16.10
C VAL A 518 13.54 -1.65 15.16
N ALA A 519 14.70 -1.20 15.64
CA ALA A 519 15.93 -1.22 14.85
C ALA A 519 16.44 -2.64 14.57
N ALA A 520 16.15 -3.58 15.47
CA ALA A 520 16.54 -4.99 15.33
C ALA A 520 15.52 -5.84 14.55
N LEU A 521 14.25 -5.41 14.46
CA LEU A 521 13.22 -6.09 13.69
C LEU A 521 13.48 -5.98 12.17
N LYS A 522 13.48 -7.12 11.49
CA LYS A 522 13.69 -7.24 10.05
C LYS A 522 12.34 -7.17 9.31
N ALA A 523 11.69 -6.03 9.42
CA ALA A 523 10.42 -5.73 8.75
C ALA A 523 10.47 -4.35 8.08
N GLY A 524 9.66 -4.15 7.03
CA GLY A 524 9.63 -2.89 6.31
C GLY A 524 8.80 -1.78 6.98
N MET A 525 7.87 -2.15 7.87
CA MET A 525 7.09 -1.23 8.69
C MET A 525 7.17 -1.64 10.17
N CYS A 526 7.43 -0.70 11.09
CA CYS A 526 7.43 -0.97 12.53
C CYS A 526 6.57 0.03 13.28
N PHE A 527 5.75 -0.46 14.21
CA PHE A 527 4.89 0.37 15.06
C PHE A 527 5.40 0.39 16.51
N ILE A 528 5.48 1.57 17.13
CA ILE A 528 5.74 1.71 18.56
C ILE A 528 4.45 2.17 19.24
N ASN A 529 3.95 1.39 20.20
CA ASN A 529 2.75 1.69 21.00
C ASN A 529 1.49 1.96 20.18
N ASN A 530 1.41 1.39 18.97
CA ASN A 530 0.27 1.45 18.06
C ASN A 530 0.32 0.23 17.12
N TYR A 531 -0.69 0.03 16.26
CA TYR A 531 -0.66 -0.97 15.20
C TYR A 531 -1.68 -0.64 14.10
N ASN A 532 -1.42 -1.09 12.86
CA ASN A 532 -2.33 -0.97 11.70
C ASN A 532 -2.70 0.47 11.28
N ILE A 533 -1.91 1.47 11.67
CA ILE A 533 -1.98 2.79 11.03
C ILE A 533 -1.25 2.76 9.69
N SER A 534 -1.80 3.42 8.66
CA SER A 534 -1.16 3.52 7.33
C SER A 534 -1.21 4.95 6.79
N PRO A 535 -0.47 5.91 7.40
CA PRO A 535 -0.39 7.28 6.89
C PRO A 535 0.21 7.29 5.47
N VAL A 536 -0.36 8.09 4.57
CA VAL A 536 0.08 8.14 3.17
C VAL A 536 1.47 8.77 3.00
N GLU A 537 1.93 9.52 4.00
CA GLU A 537 3.24 10.16 4.03
C GLU A 537 4.38 9.15 4.23
N LEU A 538 4.10 7.99 4.82
CA LEU A 538 5.08 6.97 5.14
C LEU A 538 5.10 5.87 4.06
N PRO A 539 6.30 5.43 3.62
CA PRO A 539 6.40 4.34 2.66
C PRO A 539 5.97 3.02 3.29
N PHE A 540 5.08 2.32 2.62
CA PHE A 540 4.61 0.98 2.95
C PHE A 540 5.29 -0.05 2.06
N GLY A 541 5.81 -1.12 2.66
CA GLY A 541 6.20 -2.30 1.91
C GLY A 541 7.13 -3.25 2.65
N GLY A 542 7.34 -4.44 2.08
CA GLY A 542 8.02 -5.54 2.75
C GLY A 542 9.55 -5.56 2.70
N TYR A 543 10.13 -6.38 3.59
CA TYR A 543 11.46 -6.97 3.55
C TYR A 543 11.35 -8.47 3.24
N LYS A 544 12.46 -9.12 2.89
CA LYS A 544 12.57 -10.59 2.69
C LYS A 544 11.51 -11.09 1.67
N ALA A 545 10.83 -12.20 1.96
CA ALA A 545 9.79 -12.77 1.09
C ALA A 545 8.48 -11.98 1.11
N SER A 546 8.33 -10.94 1.95
CA SER A 546 7.16 -10.06 1.92
C SER A 546 7.21 -9.04 0.78
N GLY A 547 8.26 -9.08 -0.04
CA GLY A 547 8.36 -8.34 -1.29
C GLY A 547 9.34 -7.18 -1.25
N PHE A 548 9.26 -6.32 -2.27
CA PHE A 548 10.17 -5.21 -2.50
C PHE A 548 9.52 -4.13 -3.38
N GLY A 549 10.11 -2.94 -3.35
CA GLY A 549 9.42 -1.71 -3.77
C GLY A 549 8.63 -1.12 -2.60
N ARG A 550 8.06 0.08 -2.80
CA ARG A 550 7.22 0.73 -1.79
C ARG A 550 5.99 1.34 -2.44
N GLU A 551 4.87 1.25 -1.73
CA GLU A 551 3.68 2.07 -1.92
C GLU A 551 3.69 3.22 -0.90
N ASN A 552 2.89 4.25 -1.12
CA ASN A 552 2.86 5.46 -0.27
C ASN A 552 4.23 6.18 -0.12
N GLY A 553 4.20 7.34 0.53
CA GLY A 553 5.34 8.20 0.75
C GLY A 553 5.99 8.71 -0.55
N ARG A 554 7.09 9.46 -0.42
CA ARG A 554 7.83 9.94 -1.59
C ARG A 554 8.59 8.80 -2.30
N ALA A 555 8.93 7.73 -1.58
CA ALA A 555 9.71 6.61 -2.11
C ALA A 555 9.00 5.90 -3.29
N ALA A 556 7.67 5.87 -3.31
CA ALA A 556 6.90 5.29 -4.41
C ALA A 556 7.20 5.93 -5.79
N ILE A 557 7.60 7.22 -5.81
CA ILE A 557 7.93 7.94 -7.04
C ILE A 557 9.09 7.26 -7.78
N GLU A 558 10.08 6.73 -7.04
CA GLU A 558 11.23 6.03 -7.62
C GLU A 558 10.82 4.75 -8.35
N TYR A 559 9.69 4.14 -7.96
CA TYR A 559 9.20 2.93 -8.59
C TYR A 559 8.24 3.19 -9.76
N TYR A 560 7.84 4.45 -9.99
CA TYR A 560 6.96 4.88 -11.09
C TYR A 560 7.60 5.91 -12.02
N SER A 561 8.90 6.17 -11.88
CA SER A 561 9.67 7.03 -12.75
C SER A 561 11.08 6.47 -12.97
N GLN A 562 11.81 7.07 -13.89
CA GLN A 562 13.20 6.73 -14.20
C GLN A 562 14.01 8.00 -14.44
N LEU A 563 15.30 7.97 -14.09
CA LEU A 563 16.21 9.07 -14.36
C LEU A 563 16.90 8.86 -15.71
N LYS A 564 16.81 9.87 -16.57
CA LYS A 564 17.65 10.01 -17.76
C LYS A 564 18.77 10.99 -17.44
N THR A 565 20.00 10.52 -17.44
CA THR A 565 21.19 11.36 -17.31
C THR A 565 21.57 11.94 -18.67
N VAL A 566 21.80 13.24 -18.73
CA VAL A 566 22.27 13.97 -19.91
C VAL A 566 23.55 14.69 -19.53
N CYS A 567 24.62 14.44 -20.29
CA CYS A 567 25.88 15.18 -20.18
C CYS A 567 25.94 16.19 -21.32
N VAL A 568 26.28 17.43 -21.00
CA VAL A 568 26.46 18.52 -21.95
C VAL A 568 27.92 18.92 -21.93
N GLU A 569 28.62 18.56 -23.01
CA GLU A 569 29.98 19.04 -23.25
C GLU A 569 29.92 20.51 -23.68
N MET A 570 30.71 21.35 -23.03
CA MET A 570 30.72 22.80 -23.26
C MET A 570 31.97 23.28 -24.01
N GLY A 571 32.96 22.40 -24.22
CA GLY A 571 34.14 22.59 -25.07
C GLY A 571 34.15 21.64 -26.27
N ASP A 572 35.35 21.28 -26.72
CA ASP A 572 35.57 20.32 -27.80
C ASP A 572 35.63 18.89 -27.26
N VAL A 573 35.27 17.91 -28.09
CA VAL A 573 35.42 16.50 -27.75
C VAL A 573 36.90 16.13 -27.79
N GLU A 574 37.48 15.83 -26.63
CA GLU A 574 38.83 15.27 -26.56
C GLU A 574 38.83 13.86 -27.17
N SER A 575 39.61 13.68 -28.24
CA SER A 575 39.79 12.41 -28.93
C SER A 575 41.25 11.94 -28.79
N VAL A 576 41.42 10.64 -28.55
CA VAL A 576 42.74 9.97 -28.59
C VAL A 576 43.13 9.49 -30.00
N PHE A 577 42.24 9.68 -30.98
CA PHE A 577 42.44 9.44 -32.41
C PHE A 577 42.44 10.78 -33.14
#